data_AF-A0A3D3BJG6-F1
#
_entry.id   AF-A0A3D3BJG6-F1
#
_cell.length_a   1.000
_cell.length_b   1.000
_cell.length_c   1.000
_cell.angle_alpha   90.00
_cell.angle_beta   90.00
_cell.angle_gamma   90.00
#
_symmetry.space_group_name_H-M   'P 1'
#
loop_
_entity.id
_entity.type
_entity.pdbx_description
1 polymer ?
#
loop_
_entity_poly.entity_id
_entity_poly.type
_entity_poly.pdbx_seq_one_letter_code
_entity_poly.pdbx_strand_id
1 'polypeptide(L)'
;MNRLKFWIAVGLGSGLSPKAPGTTGTIGVLPLLFFIWEGPLIVWILGFFVLCGLAIWSIPEAGRQLGEPDHGQIVIDEWAGMYLAAFGISFFTDL
;
A
#
# COMPACT_ATOMS: atom_id res chain seq x y z
N MET A 1 -13.21 -5.32 16.74
CA MET A 1 -12.62 -4.34 15.80
C MET A 1 -11.12 -4.35 15.98
N ASN A 2 -10.38 -4.83 14.98
CA ASN A 2 -8.92 -4.75 14.99
C ASN A 2 -8.51 -3.44 14.33
N ARG A 3 -8.19 -2.43 15.15
CA ARG A 3 -7.79 -1.10 14.67
C ARG A 3 -6.51 -1.14 13.84
N LEU A 4 -5.56 -2.01 14.17
CA LEU A 4 -4.28 -2.11 13.45
C LEU A 4 -4.50 -2.57 12.01
N LYS A 5 -5.31 -3.62 11.80
CA LYS A 5 -5.67 -4.08 10.45
C LYS A 5 -6.34 -2.99 9.64
N PHE A 6 -7.29 -2.27 10.23
CA PHE A 6 -7.98 -1.18 9.56
C PHE A 6 -7.00 -0.10 9.10
N TRP A 7 -6.14 0.39 10.01
CA TRP A 7 -5.15 1.42 9.68
C TRP A 7 -4.18 0.99 8.57
N ILE A 8 -3.77 -0.28 8.55
CA ILE A 8 -2.93 -0.82 7.48
C ILE A 8 -3.69 -0.85 6.16
N ALA A 9 -4.92 -1.36 6.15
CA ALA A 9 -5.74 -1.46 4.94
C ALA A 9 -5.98 -0.09 4.29
N VAL A 10 -6.17 0.97 5.09
CA VAL A 10 -6.38 2.33 4.60
C VAL A 10 -5.09 3.13 4.38
N GLY A 11 -3.93 2.45 4.28
CA GLY A 11 -2.64 3.07 3.99
C GLY A 11 -2.23 4.11 5.04
N LEU A 12 -2.38 3.78 6.32
CA LEU A 12 -2.09 4.66 7.46
C LEU A 12 -2.87 5.98 7.45
N GLY A 13 -4.06 5.97 6.82
CA GLY A 13 -4.95 7.13 6.74
C GLY A 13 -4.88 7.87 5.40
N SER A 14 -3.94 7.52 4.52
CA SER A 14 -3.86 8.08 3.16
C SER A 14 -5.11 7.80 2.34
N GLY A 15 -5.73 6.63 2.50
CA GLY A 15 -6.99 6.26 1.87
C GLY A 15 -8.22 6.97 2.43
N LEU A 16 -8.14 7.67 3.57
CA LEU A 16 -9.30 8.32 4.21
C LEU A 16 -9.68 9.69 3.61
N SER A 17 -9.06 10.09 2.49
CA SER A 17 -9.36 11.36 1.83
C SER A 17 -10.82 11.39 1.35
N PRO A 18 -11.62 12.40 1.74
CA PRO A 18 -13.04 12.48 1.37
C PRO A 18 -13.28 12.83 -0.10
N LYS A 19 -12.25 13.30 -0.83
CA LYS A 19 -12.38 13.76 -2.22
C LYS A 19 -11.76 12.79 -3.23
N ALA A 20 -10.63 12.20 -2.89
CA ALA A 20 -9.86 11.35 -3.79
C ALA A 20 -9.11 10.29 -2.96
N PRO A 21 -9.83 9.31 -2.40
CA PRO A 21 -9.27 8.32 -1.50
C PRO A 21 -8.20 7.47 -2.19
N GLY A 22 -8.41 7.02 -3.43
CA GLY A 22 -7.39 6.32 -4.23
C GLY A 22 -6.16 7.19 -4.56
N THR A 23 -6.34 8.43 -5.01
CA THR A 23 -5.19 9.31 -5.34
C THR A 23 -4.34 9.63 -4.10
N THR A 24 -5.00 9.95 -2.98
CA THR A 24 -4.31 10.26 -1.73
C THR A 24 -3.68 9.00 -1.15
N GLY A 25 -4.35 7.86 -1.28
CA GLY A 25 -3.87 6.52 -0.95
C GLY A 25 -2.58 6.18 -1.65
N THR A 26 -2.59 6.29 -2.98
CA THR A 26 -1.41 6.09 -3.85
C THR A 26 -0.25 6.99 -3.44
N ILE A 27 -0.48 8.28 -3.15
CA ILE A 27 0.59 9.20 -2.67
C ILE A 27 1.16 8.73 -1.33
N GLY A 28 0.36 8.08 -0.49
CA GLY A 28 0.76 7.56 0.80
C GLY A 28 1.93 6.58 0.76
N VAL A 29 2.15 5.88 -0.37
CA VAL A 29 3.27 4.95 -0.53
C VAL A 29 4.61 5.64 -0.82
N LEU A 30 4.59 6.90 -1.28
CA LEU A 30 5.80 7.60 -1.73
C LEU A 30 6.89 7.73 -0.65
N PRO A 31 6.58 8.03 0.63
CA PRO A 31 7.60 8.04 1.68
C PRO A 31 8.30 6.69 1.84
N LEU A 32 7.55 5.59 1.75
CA LEU A 32 8.13 4.24 1.79
C LEU A 32 9.11 4.05 0.62
N LEU A 33 8.69 4.38 -0.60
CA LEU A 33 9.52 4.26 -1.81
C LEU A 33 10.77 5.12 -1.74
N PHE A 34 10.66 6.35 -1.24
CA PHE A 34 11.79 7.25 -1.05
C PHE A 34 12.89 6.65 -0.17
N PHE A 35 12.52 5.97 0.92
CA PHE A 35 13.50 5.37 1.82
C PHE A 35 14.18 4.12 1.26
N ILE A 36 13.53 3.41 0.34
CA ILE A 36 14.03 2.14 -0.18
C ILE A 36 14.60 2.24 -1.59
N TRP A 37 14.56 3.42 -2.23
CA TRP A 37 14.90 3.60 -3.64
C TRP A 37 16.27 3.01 -3.98
N GLU A 38 17.27 3.39 -3.18
CA GLU A 38 18.67 2.92 -3.28
C GLU A 38 18.92 1.61 -2.52
N GLY A 39 17.86 0.91 -2.13
CA GLY A 39 17.92 -0.33 -1.37
C GLY A 39 18.40 -1.51 -2.24
N PRO A 40 19.08 -2.51 -1.64
CA PRO A 40 19.48 -3.70 -2.38
C PRO A 40 18.26 -4.50 -2.84
N LEU A 41 18.40 -5.27 -3.92
CA LEU A 41 17.33 -6.10 -4.52
C LEU A 41 16.54 -6.93 -3.50
N ILE A 42 17.20 -7.44 -2.46
CA ILE A 42 16.55 -8.22 -1.41
C ILE A 42 15.48 -7.41 -0.65
N VAL A 43 15.69 -6.11 -0.45
CA VAL A 43 14.72 -5.22 0.22
C VAL A 43 13.48 -5.07 -0.64
N TRP A 44 13.65 -4.89 -1.96
CA TRP A 44 12.54 -4.81 -2.91
C TRP A 44 11.71 -6.10 -2.92
N ILE A 45 12.36 -7.26 -3.03
CA ILE A 45 11.66 -8.55 -3.05
C ILE A 45 10.90 -8.77 -1.74
N LEU A 46 11.56 -8.60 -0.60
CA LEU A 46 10.92 -8.81 0.71
C LEU A 46 9.81 -7.80 0.96
N GLY A 47 10.01 -6.53 0.63
CA GLY A 47 9.02 -5.48 0.80
C GLY A 47 7.75 -5.72 0.00
N PHE A 48 7.87 -6.21 -1.24
CA PHE A 48 6.71 -6.59 -2.05
C PHE A 48 5.89 -7.71 -1.39
N PHE A 49 6.54 -8.81 -0.97
CA PHE A 49 5.83 -9.90 -0.30
C PHE A 49 5.22 -9.48 1.05
N VAL A 50 5.88 -8.59 1.79
CA VAL A 50 5.33 -8.00 3.01
C VAL A 50 4.07 -7.20 2.71
N LEU A 51 4.09 -6.32 1.70
CA LEU A 51 2.90 -5.54 1.30
C LEU A 51 1.75 -6.44 0.85
N CYS A 52 2.00 -7.46 0.05
CA CYS A 52 0.98 -8.44 -0.33
C CYS A 52 0.42 -9.19 0.89
N GLY A 53 1.28 -9.63 1.81
CA GLY A 53 0.85 -10.29 3.04
C GLY A 53 0.00 -9.38 3.92
N LEU A 54 0.39 -8.11 4.06
CA LEU A 54 -0.37 -7.09 4.77
C LEU A 54 -1.73 -6.84 4.11
N ALA A 55 -1.79 -6.75 2.78
CA ALA A 55 -3.03 -6.60 2.05
C ALA A 55 -4.00 -7.75 2.32
N ILE A 56 -3.56 -9.00 2.11
CA ILE A 56 -4.37 -10.21 2.35
C ILE A 56 -4.88 -10.26 3.80
N TRP A 57 -4.05 -9.88 4.77
CA TRP A 57 -4.37 -9.94 6.19
C TRP A 57 -5.31 -8.82 6.67
N SER A 58 -5.26 -7.64 6.04
CA SER A 58 -5.92 -6.42 6.52
C SER A 58 -7.23 -6.09 5.80
N ILE A 59 -7.33 -6.33 4.49
CA ILE A 59 -8.50 -5.99 3.66
C ILE A 59 -9.82 -6.56 4.22
N PRO A 60 -9.91 -7.84 4.64
CA PRO A 60 -11.18 -8.39 5.15
C PRO A 60 -11.73 -7.67 6.38
N GLU A 61 -10.85 -7.15 7.25
CA GLU A 61 -11.28 -6.37 8.42
C GLU A 61 -11.77 -4.98 8.00
N ALA A 62 -11.09 -4.33 7.05
CA ALA A 62 -11.50 -3.02 6.55
C ALA A 62 -12.84 -3.09 5.79
N GLY A 63 -13.03 -4.11 4.94
CA GLY A 63 -14.30 -4.33 4.26
C GLY A 63 -15.46 -4.55 5.22
N ARG A 64 -15.24 -5.28 6.32
CA ARG A 64 -16.23 -5.40 7.41
C ARG A 64 -16.54 -4.09 8.11
N GLN A 65 -15.56 -3.22 8.30
CA GLN A 65 -15.74 -1.94 9.02
C GLN A 65 -16.36 -0.86 8.12
N LEU A 66 -16.04 -0.84 6.84
CA LEU A 66 -16.55 0.10 5.85
C LEU A 66 -17.90 -0.34 5.27
N GLY A 67 -18.28 -1.61 5.46
CA GLY A 67 -19.53 -2.18 4.96
C GLY A 67 -19.47 -2.62 3.49
N GLU A 68 -18.32 -2.45 2.84
CA GLU A 68 -18.08 -2.80 1.44
C GLU A 68 -16.69 -3.43 1.29
N PRO A 69 -16.58 -4.67 0.73
CA PRO A 69 -15.30 -5.38 0.60
C PRO A 69 -14.22 -4.65 -0.22
N ASP A 70 -14.65 -3.85 -1.19
CA ASP A 70 -13.80 -3.09 -2.13
C ASP A 70 -14.08 -1.58 -2.00
N HIS A 71 -14.12 -1.10 -0.76
CA HIS A 71 -14.36 0.31 -0.50
C HIS A 71 -13.13 1.12 -0.92
N GLY A 72 -13.30 2.20 -1.66
CA GLY A 72 -12.18 3.01 -2.19
C GLY A 72 -11.25 3.67 -1.16
N GLN A 73 -11.45 3.46 0.15
CA GLN A 73 -10.52 3.87 1.21
C GLN A 73 -9.50 2.79 1.54
N ILE A 74 -9.73 1.55 1.08
CA ILE A 74 -8.79 0.44 1.14
C ILE A 74 -7.79 0.66 0.02
N VAL A 75 -6.51 0.87 0.38
CA VAL A 75 -5.47 1.29 -0.57
C VAL A 75 -4.15 0.52 -0.37
N ILE A 76 -4.13 -0.47 0.52
CA ILE A 76 -2.93 -1.28 0.79
C ILE A 76 -2.51 -2.16 -0.41
N ASP A 77 -3.46 -2.55 -1.24
CA ASP A 77 -3.26 -3.19 -2.53
C ASP A 77 -2.74 -2.21 -3.58
N GLU A 78 -3.23 -0.96 -3.60
CA GLU A 78 -2.64 0.11 -4.41
C GLU A 78 -1.17 0.36 -4.04
N TRP A 79 -0.84 0.31 -2.74
CA TRP A 79 0.55 0.41 -2.27
C TRP A 79 1.41 -0.73 -2.81
N ALA A 80 0.91 -1.97 -2.78
CA ALA A 80 1.63 -3.13 -3.33
C ALA A 80 1.85 -3.00 -4.84
N GLY A 81 0.85 -2.53 -5.59
CA GLY A 81 0.95 -2.29 -7.02
C GLY A 81 1.95 -1.19 -7.38
N MET A 82 1.88 -0.04 -6.69
CA MET A 82 2.83 1.05 -6.86
C MET A 82 4.26 0.66 -6.49
N TYR A 83 4.41 -0.15 -5.45
CA TYR A 83 5.70 -0.67 -5.05
C TYR A 83 6.32 -1.56 -6.13
N LEU A 84 5.52 -2.45 -6.74
CA LEU A 84 5.97 -3.29 -7.84
C LEU A 84 6.33 -2.47 -9.08
N ALA A 85 5.54 -1.43 -9.39
CA ALA A 85 5.84 -0.52 -10.49
C ALA A 85 7.15 0.23 -10.26
N ALA A 86 7.36 0.77 -9.06
CA ALA A 86 8.59 1.46 -8.67
C ALA A 86 9.81 0.54 -8.68
N PHE A 87 9.66 -0.72 -8.25
CA PHE A 87 10.70 -1.73 -8.38
C PHE A 87 11.10 -1.92 -9.85
N GLY A 88 10.12 -2.04 -10.75
CA GLY A 88 10.39 -2.14 -12.18
C GLY A 88 11.16 -0.93 -12.72
N ILE A 89 10.79 0.28 -12.31
CA ILE A 89 11.51 1.51 -12.69
C ILE A 89 12.96 1.44 -12.18
N SER A 90 13.16 1.28 -10.88
CA SER A 90 14.51 1.26 -10.26
C SER A 90 15.39 0.11 -10.81
N PHE A 91 14.80 -1.03 -11.17
CA PHE A 91 15.57 -2.19 -11.64
C PHE A 91 15.87 -2.17 -13.14
N PHE A 92 14.96 -1.65 -13.97
CA PHE A 92 15.10 -1.66 -15.43
C PHE A 92 15.55 -0.31 -16.01
N THR A 93 15.62 0.74 -15.20
CA THR A 93 16.10 2.06 -15.61
C THR A 93 17.25 2.48 -14.72
N ASP A 94 18.19 3.26 -15.27
CA ASP A 94 19.30 3.84 -14.50
C ASP A 94 18.87 5.08 -13.68
N LEU A 95 17.62 5.09 -13.19
CA LEU A 95 17.02 6.17 -12.40
C LEU A 95 17.16 5.96 -10.89
#